data_AF-A0A9P7BZI0-F1
#
_entry.id   AF-A0A9P7BZI0-F1
#
_cell.length_a   1.000
_cell.length_b   1.000
_cell.length_c   1.000
_cell.angle_alpha   90.00
_cell.angle_beta   90.00
_cell.angle_gamma   90.00
#
_symmetry.space_group_name_H-M   'P 1'
#
loop_
_entity.id
_entity.type
_entity.pdbx_description
1 polymer ?
#
loop_
_entity_poly.entity_id
_entity_poly.type
_entity_poly.pdbx_seq_one_letter_code
_entity_poly.pdbx_strand_id
1 'polypeptide(L)'
;MIEWFGRVPEFLVTLAADYCANCSDADFCALVEHELYHIGQRFDEFGAPAFDKLGRPKLRIVGHDVEEFLGVVARYGPSADVQRLVAAASAAPAVPRLDIARACGCCLKVA
;
A
#
# COMPACT_ATOMS: atom_id res chain seq x y z
N MET A 1 15.53 -21.99 4.51
CA MET A 1 16.12 -20.63 4.35
C MET A 1 17.62 -20.68 4.10
N ILE A 2 18.46 -21.14 5.05
CA ILE A 2 19.92 -21.23 4.84
C ILE A 2 20.26 -22.13 3.65
N GLU A 3 19.60 -23.28 3.49
CA GLU A 3 19.81 -24.19 2.35
C GLU A 3 19.52 -23.54 0.99
N TRP A 4 18.62 -22.54 0.95
CA TRP A 4 18.21 -21.89 -0.29
C TRP A 4 19.09 -20.65 -0.60
N PHE A 5 19.45 -19.89 0.43
CA PHE A 5 20.09 -18.57 0.27
C PHE A 5 21.52 -18.49 0.85
N GLY A 6 22.04 -19.57 1.42
CA GLY A 6 23.32 -19.59 2.16
C GLY A 6 23.31 -18.79 3.47
N ARG A 7 22.20 -18.11 3.81
CA ARG A 7 22.01 -17.33 5.04
C ARG A 7 20.52 -17.24 5.40
N VAL A 8 20.23 -16.74 6.60
CA VAL A 8 18.89 -16.25 6.94
C VAL A 8 18.81 -14.79 6.48
N PRO A 9 17.94 -14.45 5.51
CA PRO A 9 17.80 -13.07 5.07
C PRO A 9 17.08 -12.23 6.14
N GLU A 10 17.39 -10.93 6.17
CA GLU A 10 16.73 -9.97 7.07
C GLU A 10 15.27 -9.69 6.64
N PHE A 11 14.99 -9.82 5.34
CA PHE A 11 13.67 -9.68 4.73
C PHE A 11 13.48 -10.73 3.64
N LEU A 12 12.24 -11.20 3.46
CA LEU A 12 11.86 -12.12 2.41
C LEU A 12 10.61 -11.59 1.71
N VAL A 13 10.70 -11.39 0.41
CA VAL A 13 9.55 -11.13 -0.47
C VAL A 13 9.22 -12.44 -1.18
N THR A 14 7.96 -12.84 -1.13
CA THR A 14 7.48 -14.06 -1.78
C THR A 14 6.41 -13.70 -2.79
N LEU A 15 6.65 -14.03 -4.05
CA LEU A 15 5.71 -13.78 -5.14
C LEU A 15 5.09 -15.09 -5.61
N ALA A 16 3.82 -15.03 -6.03
CA ALA A 16 3.12 -16.18 -6.58
C ALA A 16 3.69 -16.53 -7.96
N ALA A 17 4.34 -17.70 -8.07
CA ALA A 17 5.07 -18.09 -9.27
C ALA A 17 4.16 -18.27 -10.49
N ASP A 18 2.94 -18.76 -10.29
CA ASP A 18 1.91 -18.91 -11.32
C ASP A 18 1.46 -17.55 -11.86
N TYR A 19 1.27 -16.55 -11.00
CA TYR A 19 1.00 -15.19 -11.44
C TYR A 19 2.19 -14.60 -12.21
N CYS A 20 3.39 -14.65 -11.63
CA CYS A 20 4.61 -14.10 -12.24
C CYS A 20 4.96 -14.72 -13.60
N ALA A 21 4.55 -15.96 -13.85
CA ALA A 21 4.76 -16.63 -15.14
C ALA A 21 3.81 -16.15 -16.24
N ASN A 22 2.68 -15.52 -15.88
CA ASN A 22 1.59 -15.18 -16.81
C ASN A 22 1.31 -13.68 -16.92
N CYS A 23 1.73 -12.88 -15.93
CA CYS A 23 1.50 -11.44 -15.95
C CYS A 23 2.40 -10.71 -16.96
N SER A 24 2.02 -9.49 -17.33
CA SER A 24 2.89 -8.66 -18.17
C SER A 24 4.14 -8.19 -17.40
N ASP A 25 5.18 -7.76 -18.11
CA ASP A 25 6.37 -7.17 -17.49
C ASP A 25 6.02 -5.95 -16.62
N ALA A 26 5.02 -5.16 -17.04
CA ALA A 26 4.55 -4.00 -16.28
C ALA A 26 3.88 -4.43 -14.99
N ASP A 27 3.02 -5.46 -15.03
CA ASP A 27 2.35 -6.00 -13.83
C ASP A 27 3.34 -6.66 -12.88
N PHE A 28 4.36 -7.34 -13.41
CA PHE A 28 5.43 -7.92 -12.61
C PHE A 28 6.23 -6.82 -11.89
N CYS A 29 6.62 -5.76 -12.60
CA CYS A 29 7.30 -4.61 -11.98
C CYS A 29 6.43 -3.95 -10.91
N ALA A 30 5.14 -3.75 -11.20
CA ALA A 30 4.18 -3.18 -10.25
C ALA A 30 4.05 -4.04 -8.98
N LEU A 31 4.00 -5.36 -9.12
CA LEU A 31 3.98 -6.30 -7.99
C LEU A 31 5.27 -6.24 -7.18
N VAL A 32 6.44 -6.23 -7.83
CA VAL A 32 7.72 -6.13 -7.11
C VAL A 32 7.81 -4.82 -6.33
N GLU A 33 7.43 -3.70 -6.94
CA GLU A 33 7.43 -2.41 -6.24
C GLU A 33 6.42 -2.35 -5.10
N HIS A 34 5.22 -2.90 -5.28
CA HIS A 34 4.21 -3.04 -4.22
C HIS A 34 4.79 -3.74 -2.98
N GLU A 35 5.44 -4.90 -3.17
CA GLU A 35 6.04 -5.63 -2.05
C GLU A 35 7.23 -4.88 -1.42
N LEU A 36 7.97 -4.10 -2.20
CA LEU A 36 9.06 -3.27 -1.68
C LEU A 36 8.56 -2.11 -0.81
N TYR A 37 7.35 -1.59 -1.06
CA TYR A 37 6.73 -0.56 -0.22
C TYR A 37 6.41 -1.04 1.19
N HIS A 38 6.31 -2.36 1.42
CA HIS A 38 6.22 -2.92 2.76
C HIS A 38 7.50 -2.81 3.57
N ILE A 39 8.61 -2.40 2.97
CA ILE A 39 9.90 -2.27 3.66
C ILE A 39 10.10 -0.82 4.07
N GLY A 40 9.92 -0.54 5.37
CA GLY A 40 10.15 0.78 5.94
C GLY A 40 11.28 0.79 6.95
N GLN A 41 11.79 1.98 7.26
CA GLN A 41 12.70 2.15 8.38
C GLN A 41 11.93 2.15 9.72
N ARG A 42 12.50 1.49 10.72
CA ARG A 42 12.04 1.49 12.10
C ARG A 42 12.42 2.81 12.75
N PHE A 43 11.53 3.35 13.57
CA PHE A 43 11.86 4.47 14.46
C PHE A 43 12.35 3.95 15.81
N ASP A 44 13.23 4.70 16.46
CA ASP A 44 13.68 4.44 17.82
C ASP A 44 12.62 4.85 18.86
N GLU A 45 12.95 4.72 20.14
CA GLU A 45 12.05 5.07 21.25
C GLU A 45 11.75 6.58 21.35
N PHE A 46 12.48 7.42 20.63
CA PHE A 46 12.32 8.87 20.57
C PHE A 46 11.67 9.34 19.26
N GLY A 47 11.31 8.41 18.37
CA GLY A 47 10.69 8.72 17.08
C GLY A 47 11.67 9.11 15.97
N ALA A 48 12.99 8.97 16.17
CA ALA A 48 13.99 9.21 15.13
C ALA A 48 14.26 7.92 14.32
N PRO A 49 14.75 8.00 13.07
CA PRO A 49 15.10 6.82 12.29
C PRO A 49 16.14 5.97 13.01
N ALA A 50 15.86 4.68 13.21
CA ALA A 50 16.72 3.78 13.95
C ALA A 50 17.79 3.16 13.05
N PHE A 51 18.99 3.00 13.60
CA PHE A 51 20.14 2.37 12.96
C PHE A 51 20.70 1.23 13.82
N ASP A 52 21.36 0.26 13.18
CA ASP A 52 22.12 -0.78 13.86
C ASP A 52 23.53 -0.30 14.26
N LYS A 53 24.31 -1.19 14.88
CA LYS A 53 25.68 -0.87 15.33
C LYS A 53 26.65 -0.57 14.17
N LEU A 54 26.28 -0.92 12.95
CA LEU A 54 27.05 -0.67 11.73
C LEU A 54 26.56 0.57 10.98
N GLY A 55 25.57 1.30 11.52
CA GLY A 55 24.99 2.48 10.88
C GLY A 55 23.98 2.16 9.77
N ARG A 56 23.51 0.92 9.66
CA ARG A 56 22.50 0.53 8.66
C ARG A 56 21.09 0.81 9.19
N PRO A 57 20.13 1.25 8.35
CA PRO A 57 18.74 1.40 8.76
C PRO A 57 18.18 0.10 9.34
N LYS A 58 17.56 0.16 10.52
CA LYS A 58 16.77 -0.97 11.00
C LYS A 58 15.47 -1.01 10.22
N LEU A 59 15.21 -2.12 9.54
CA LEU A 59 14.00 -2.26 8.72
C LEU A 59 12.83 -2.78 9.56
N ARG A 60 11.61 -2.50 9.10
CA ARG A 60 10.34 -3.02 9.64
C ARG A 60 9.35 -3.25 8.50
N ILE A 61 8.36 -4.11 8.76
CA ILE A 61 7.21 -4.23 7.87
C ILE A 61 6.30 -3.02 8.09
N VAL A 62 5.91 -2.37 7.00
CA VAL A 62 4.90 -1.32 6.95
C VAL A 62 3.67 -1.94 6.30
N GLY A 63 2.49 -1.72 6.88
CA GLY A 63 1.25 -2.11 6.22
C GLY A 63 1.04 -1.29 4.94
N HIS A 64 0.06 -1.67 4.12
CA HIS A 64 -0.28 -0.87 2.95
C HIS A 64 -0.61 0.58 3.37
N ASP A 65 -0.04 1.55 2.66
CA ASP A 65 -0.38 2.96 2.79
C ASP A 65 -0.92 3.50 1.45
N VAL A 66 -1.75 4.54 1.47
CA VAL A 66 -2.30 5.16 0.26
C VAL A 66 -1.17 5.68 -0.64
N GLU A 67 -0.06 6.13 -0.05
CA GLU A 67 1.11 6.61 -0.79
C GLU A 67 1.79 5.53 -1.66
N GLU A 68 1.77 4.27 -1.23
CA GLU A 68 2.22 3.12 -2.02
C GLU A 68 1.35 2.96 -3.28
N PHE A 69 0.03 3.02 -3.13
CA PHE A 69 -0.92 2.94 -4.25
C PHE A 69 -0.69 4.06 -5.27
N LEU A 70 -0.42 5.28 -4.80
CA LEU A 70 -0.12 6.41 -5.68
C LEU A 70 1.16 6.18 -6.51
N GLY A 71 2.21 5.66 -5.89
CA GLY A 71 3.47 5.36 -6.57
C GLY A 71 3.32 4.33 -7.69
N VAL A 72 2.65 3.21 -7.40
CA VAL A 72 2.40 2.15 -8.38
C VAL A 72 1.52 2.67 -9.52
N VAL A 73 0.42 3.36 -9.21
CA VAL A 73 -0.51 3.89 -10.22
C VAL A 73 0.16 4.94 -11.11
N ALA A 74 0.99 5.82 -10.54
CA ALA A 74 1.68 6.85 -11.30
C ALA A 74 2.71 6.28 -12.29
N ARG A 75 3.36 5.16 -11.96
CA ARG A 75 4.39 4.54 -12.80
C ARG A 75 3.83 3.52 -13.80
N TYR A 76 2.87 2.70 -13.38
CA TYR A 76 2.39 1.55 -14.17
C TYR A 76 0.94 1.68 -14.61
N GLY A 77 0.23 2.72 -14.16
CA GLY A 77 -1.19 2.90 -14.42
C GLY A 77 -2.10 2.18 -13.41
N PRO A 78 -3.40 2.47 -13.43
CA PRO A 78 -4.34 1.94 -12.46
C PRO A 78 -4.74 0.50 -12.80
N SER A 79 -4.74 -0.38 -11.80
CA SER A 79 -5.38 -1.69 -11.90
C SER A 79 -6.89 -1.55 -12.12
N ALA A 80 -7.55 -2.64 -12.52
CA ALA A 80 -9.01 -2.64 -12.69
C ALA A 80 -9.75 -2.21 -11.40
N ASP A 81 -9.24 -2.57 -10.23
CA ASP A 81 -9.80 -2.15 -8.94
C ASP A 81 -9.64 -0.66 -8.68
N VAL A 82 -8.46 -0.11 -8.98
CA VAL A 82 -8.23 1.34 -8.88
C VAL A 82 -9.13 2.07 -9.87
N GLN A 83 -9.32 1.57 -11.09
CA GLN A 83 -10.24 2.16 -12.06
C GLN A 83 -11.69 2.15 -11.54
N ARG A 84 -12.13 1.05 -10.92
CA ARG A 84 -13.46 0.97 -10.27
C ARG A 84 -13.59 1.98 -9.13
N LEU A 85 -12.53 2.14 -8.33
CA LEU A 85 -12.48 3.13 -7.25
C LEU A 85 -12.57 4.56 -7.80
N VAL A 86 -11.80 4.88 -8.84
CA VAL A 86 -11.84 6.19 -9.52
C VAL A 86 -13.23 6.47 -10.07
N ALA A 87 -13.87 5.48 -10.70
CA ALA A 87 -15.23 5.61 -11.21
C ALA A 87 -16.24 5.87 -10.08
N ALA A 88 -16.14 5.14 -8.97
CA ALA A 88 -16.99 5.33 -7.79
C ALA A 88 -16.78 6.71 -7.14
N ALA A 89 -15.53 7.17 -7.03
CA ALA A 89 -15.18 8.49 -6.50
C ALA A 89 -15.66 9.64 -7.40
N SER A 90 -15.76 9.40 -8.71
CA SER A 90 -16.25 10.38 -9.68
C SER A 90 -17.78 10.42 -9.80
N ALA A 91 -18.47 9.43 -9.25
CA ALA A 91 -19.92 9.34 -9.27
C ALA A 91 -20.57 10.14 -8.13
N ALA A 92 -21.86 10.43 -8.25
CA ALA A 92 -22.63 10.95 -7.12
C ALA A 92 -22.65 9.91 -5.98
N PRO A 93 -22.48 10.33 -4.71
CA PRO A 93 -22.55 9.41 -3.59
C PRO A 93 -23.90 8.70 -3.55
N ALA A 94 -23.88 7.38 -3.37
CA ALA A 94 -25.11 6.59 -3.21
C ALA A 94 -25.92 7.02 -1.97
N VAL A 95 -25.27 7.66 -1.00
CA VAL A 95 -25.90 8.25 0.18
C VAL A 95 -25.61 9.75 0.20
N PRO A 96 -26.54 10.60 -0.26
CA PRO A 96 -26.41 12.05 -0.23
C PRO A 96 -26.29 12.59 1.20
N ARG A 97 -25.54 13.68 1.38
CA ARG A 97 -25.41 14.37 2.68
C ARG A 97 -26.76 14.78 3.27
N LEU A 98 -27.73 15.13 2.42
CA LEU A 98 -29.09 15.49 2.83
C LEU A 98 -29.81 14.32 3.52
N ASP A 99 -29.66 13.11 2.99
CA ASP A 99 -30.32 11.93 3.56
C ASP A 99 -29.67 11.54 4.89
N ILE A 100 -28.34 11.69 5.00
CA ILE A 100 -27.62 11.57 6.28
C ILE A 100 -28.15 12.61 7.29
N ALA A 101 -28.34 13.86 6.86
CA ALA A 101 -28.79 14.93 7.74
C ALA A 101 -30.23 14.72 8.23
N ARG A 102 -31.12 14.23 7.35
CA ARG A 102 -32.49 13.82 7.69
C ARG A 102 -32.51 12.65 8.67
N ALA A 103 -31.66 11.65 8.48
CA ALA A 103 -31.55 10.50 9.38
C ALA A 103 -31.00 10.89 10.77
N CYS A 104 -30.02 11.79 10.82
CA CYS A 104 -29.41 12.24 12.08
C CYS A 104 -30.32 13.16 12.90
N GLY A 105 -31.19 13.96 12.27
CA GLY A 105 -32.11 14.90 12.95
C GLY A 105 -31.43 16.12 13.60
N CYS A 106 -30.12 16.09 13.82
CA CYS A 106 -29.32 17.20 14.38
C CYS A 106 -28.53 17.97 13.31
N CYS A 107 -28.13 17.32 12.22
CA CYS A 107 -27.27 17.93 11.18
C CYS A 107 -27.99 18.95 10.29
N LEU A 108 -29.33 19.05 10.35
CA LEU A 108 -30.11 20.05 9.61
C LEU A 108 -30.14 21.42 10.32
N LYS A 109 -29.61 21.54 11.54
CA LYS A 109 -29.61 22.81 12.30
C LYS A 109 -28.50 23.79 11.91
N VAL A 110 -27.61 23.42 10.99
CA VAL A 110 -26.49 24.27 10.54
C VAL A 110 -26.54 24.39 9.02
N ALA A 111 -27.47 25.21 8.54
CA ALA A 111 -27.52 25.74 7.18
C ALA A 111 -27.88 27.22 7.26
#